data_AF-A0A081A367-F1
#
_entry.id   AF-A0A081A367-F1
#
_cell.length_a   1.000
_cell.length_b   1.000
_cell.length_c   1.000
_cell.angle_alpha   90.00
_cell.angle_beta   90.00
_cell.angle_gamma   90.00
#
_symmetry.space_group_name_H-M   'P 1'
#
loop_
_entity.id
_entity.type
_entity.pdbx_description
1 polymer ?
#
loop_
_entity_poly.entity_id
_entity_poly.type
_entity_poly.pdbx_seq_one_letter_code
_entity_poly.pdbx_strand_id
1 'polypeptide(L)'
;MVAFIVGNNCNTNQKIATLLGVPLVGCASHRFNLAVNRFLAKYEPELASLNNLMIQLRHCNNAAALAKFTDLKPAKRNVTRWSSTYAMVARYIRIRYAIRQIDGVDELVSCAATHKKLVALHAELEKLDTVCTALQHERTTVAD
;
A
#
# COMPACT_ATOMS: atom_id res chain seq x y z
N MET A 1 -19.61 -24.27 -20.71
CA MET A 1 -20.51 -23.12 -20.48
C MET A 1 -19.96 -22.32 -19.31
N VAL A 2 -19.80 -20.99 -19.46
CA VAL A 2 -19.34 -20.12 -18.37
C VAL A 2 -20.53 -19.79 -17.48
N ALA A 3 -20.43 -19.99 -16.16
CA ALA A 3 -21.54 -19.75 -15.23
C ALA A 3 -21.60 -18.31 -14.70
N PHE A 4 -20.44 -17.68 -14.48
CA PHE A 4 -20.29 -16.31 -13.99
C PHE A 4 -18.88 -15.80 -14.27
N ILE A 5 -18.68 -14.48 -14.12
CA ILE A 5 -17.37 -13.84 -14.17
C ILE A 5 -17.04 -13.30 -12.78
N VAL A 6 -15.81 -13.51 -12.30
CA VAL A 6 -15.31 -12.83 -11.10
C VAL A 6 -14.37 -11.72 -11.52
N GLY A 7 -14.65 -10.49 -11.09
CA GLY A 7 -13.85 -9.36 -11.51
C GLY A 7 -14.09 -8.10 -10.69
N ASN A 8 -13.22 -7.11 -10.85
CA ASN A 8 -13.52 -5.77 -10.35
C ASN A 8 -14.66 -5.15 -11.18
N ASN A 9 -15.27 -4.08 -10.65
CA ASN A 9 -16.39 -3.41 -11.30
C ASN A 9 -15.98 -2.51 -12.48
N CYS A 10 -14.87 -2.82 -13.15
CA CYS A 10 -14.42 -2.08 -14.33
C CYS A 10 -15.46 -2.21 -15.45
N ASN A 11 -15.66 -1.14 -16.22
CA ASN A 11 -16.62 -1.10 -17.32
C ASN A 11 -16.40 -2.25 -18.34
N THR A 12 -15.14 -2.63 -18.57
CA THR A 12 -14.80 -3.76 -19.44
C THR A 12 -15.35 -5.08 -18.90
N ASN A 13 -15.17 -5.37 -17.62
CA ASN A 13 -15.65 -6.61 -17.01
C ASN A 13 -17.18 -6.66 -16.97
N GLN A 14 -17.81 -5.52 -16.67
CA GLN A 14 -19.27 -5.38 -16.75
C GLN A 14 -19.74 -5.67 -18.18
N LYS A 15 -19.12 -5.05 -19.20
CA LYS A 15 -19.50 -5.25 -20.60
C LYS A 15 -19.35 -6.71 -21.04
N ILE A 16 -18.27 -7.38 -20.65
CA ILE A 16 -18.05 -8.80 -20.97
C ILE A 16 -19.13 -9.67 -20.33
N ALA A 17 -19.43 -9.47 -19.04
CA ALA A 17 -20.47 -10.23 -18.34
C ALA A 17 -21.84 -10.04 -19.00
N THR A 18 -22.19 -8.79 -19.34
CA THR A 18 -23.42 -8.46 -20.06
C THR A 18 -23.47 -9.11 -21.45
N LEU A 19 -22.39 -9.07 -22.22
CA LEU A 19 -22.34 -9.69 -23.55
C LEU A 19 -22.46 -11.22 -23.48
N LEU A 20 -21.92 -11.83 -22.43
CA LEU A 20 -22.03 -13.26 -22.18
C LEU A 20 -23.35 -13.68 -21.51
N GLY A 21 -24.17 -12.72 -21.06
CA GLY A 21 -25.43 -13.00 -20.36
C GLY A 21 -25.25 -13.66 -18.99
N VAL A 22 -24.10 -13.48 -18.34
CA VAL A 22 -23.75 -14.13 -17.06
C VAL A 22 -23.53 -13.08 -15.96
N PRO A 23 -23.76 -13.42 -14.67
CA PRO A 23 -23.53 -12.49 -13.58
C PRO A 23 -22.05 -12.14 -13.39
N LEU A 24 -21.78 -10.89 -12.99
CA LEU A 24 -20.47 -10.41 -12.54
C LEU A 24 -20.41 -10.44 -11.01
N VAL A 25 -19.60 -11.34 -10.46
CA VAL A 25 -19.31 -11.44 -9.04
C VAL A 25 -18.15 -10.49 -8.70
N GLY A 26 -18.36 -9.62 -7.73
CA GLY A 26 -17.36 -8.66 -7.29
C GLY A 26 -16.11 -9.32 -6.72
N CYS A 27 -14.95 -8.89 -7.17
CA CYS A 27 -13.65 -9.37 -6.71
C CYS A 27 -13.47 -9.14 -5.20
N ALA A 28 -13.20 -10.22 -4.46
CA ALA A 28 -12.95 -10.19 -3.01
C ALA A 28 -11.76 -9.28 -2.66
N SER A 29 -10.65 -9.37 -3.41
CA SER A 29 -9.48 -8.49 -3.21
C SER A 29 -9.82 -7.01 -3.41
N HIS A 30 -10.73 -6.67 -4.33
CA HIS A 30 -11.15 -5.30 -4.55
C HIS A 30 -12.00 -4.77 -3.37
N ARG A 31 -12.96 -5.57 -2.89
CA ARG A 31 -13.73 -5.24 -1.69
C ARG A 31 -12.83 -5.08 -0.46
N PHE A 32 -11.85 -5.98 -0.32
CA PHE A 32 -10.84 -5.89 0.72
C PHE A 32 -10.04 -4.59 0.63
N ASN A 33 -9.52 -4.22 -0.55
CA ASN A 33 -8.83 -2.96 -0.76
C ASN A 33 -9.68 -1.73 -0.36
N LEU A 34 -10.98 -1.74 -0.66
CA LEU A 34 -11.88 -0.68 -0.22
C LEU A 34 -12.03 -0.61 1.31
N ALA A 35 -12.15 -1.76 1.98
CA ALA A 35 -12.22 -1.82 3.44
C ALA A 35 -10.92 -1.31 4.10
N VAL A 36 -9.76 -1.74 3.59
CA VAL A 36 -8.45 -1.29 4.10
C VAL A 36 -8.25 0.22 3.85
N ASN A 37 -8.66 0.73 2.69
CA ASN A 37 -8.58 2.17 2.42
C ASN A 37 -9.45 3.00 3.39
N ARG A 38 -10.64 2.51 3.76
CA ARG A 38 -11.46 3.15 4.80
C ARG A 38 -10.77 3.12 6.17
N PHE A 39 -10.13 2.01 6.52
CA PHE A 39 -9.32 1.92 7.74
C PHE A 39 -8.13 2.89 7.74
N LEU A 40 -7.46 3.04 6.59
CA LEU A 40 -6.31 3.92 6.43
C LEU A 40 -6.65 5.41 6.50
N ALA A 41 -7.89 5.79 6.25
CA ALA A 41 -8.34 7.19 6.27
C ALA A 41 -8.02 7.90 7.62
N LYS A 42 -8.02 7.16 8.74
CA LYS A 42 -7.68 7.71 10.06
C LYS A 42 -6.20 8.04 10.26
N TYR A 43 -5.32 7.54 9.38
CA TYR A 43 -3.87 7.80 9.39
C TYR A 43 -3.43 8.70 8.23
N GLU A 44 -4.39 9.26 7.49
CA GLU A 44 -4.09 10.00 6.26
C GLU A 44 -3.14 11.19 6.47
N PRO A 45 -3.20 11.98 7.57
CA PRO A 45 -2.23 13.03 7.82
C PRO A 45 -0.79 12.50 7.94
N GLU A 46 -0.58 11.44 8.74
CA GLU A 46 0.73 10.82 8.91
C GLU A 46 1.24 10.20 7.60
N LEU A 47 0.36 9.54 6.85
CA LEU A 47 0.71 8.88 5.59
C LEU A 47 0.98 9.88 4.46
N ALA A 48 0.28 11.02 4.42
CA ALA A 48 0.53 12.09 3.46
C ALA A 48 1.88 12.75 3.73
N SER A 49 2.17 13.07 4.99
CA SER A 49 3.48 13.58 5.41
C SER A 49 4.60 12.59 5.04
N LEU A 50 4.42 11.31 5.35
CA LEU A 50 5.39 10.28 4.97
C LEU A 50 5.56 10.19 3.46
N ASN A 51 4.48 10.22 2.68
CA ASN A 51 4.57 10.18 1.23
C ASN A 51 5.36 11.38 0.65
N ASN A 52 5.19 12.57 1.22
CA ASN A 52 5.95 13.75 0.81
C ASN A 52 7.44 13.58 1.09
N LEU A 53 7.81 13.09 2.28
CA LEU A 53 9.21 12.75 2.61
C LEU A 53 9.77 11.72 1.61
N MET A 54 9.01 10.66 1.30
CA MET A 54 9.45 9.62 0.37
C MET A 54 9.60 10.15 -1.06
N ILE A 55 8.83 11.16 -1.47
CA ILE A 55 9.01 11.87 -2.74
C ILE A 55 10.29 12.71 -2.70
N GLN A 56 10.52 13.47 -1.62
CA GLN A 56 11.71 14.32 -1.49
C GLN A 56 13.01 13.50 -1.52
N LEU A 57 13.02 12.32 -0.90
CA LEU A 57 14.15 11.40 -0.92
C LEU A 57 14.46 10.83 -2.32
N ARG A 58 13.52 10.95 -3.28
CA ARG A 58 13.73 10.51 -4.66
C ARG A 58 14.36 11.59 -5.55
N HIS A 59 14.47 12.84 -5.09
CA HIS A 59 15.21 13.86 -5.84
C HIS A 59 16.68 13.46 -5.94
N CYS A 60 17.32 13.75 -7.08
CA CYS A 60 18.64 13.21 -7.43
C CYS A 60 19.69 13.40 -6.33
N ASN A 61 19.77 14.58 -5.73
CA ASN A 61 20.74 14.88 -4.68
C ASN A 61 20.49 14.05 -3.41
N ASN A 62 19.23 13.99 -2.96
CA ASN A 62 18.84 13.23 -1.77
C ASN A 62 18.98 11.72 -2.00
N ALA A 63 18.64 11.24 -3.20
CA ALA A 63 18.76 9.85 -3.57
C ALA A 63 20.25 9.42 -3.61
N ALA A 64 21.13 10.27 -4.16
CA ALA A 64 22.56 10.04 -4.16
C ALA A 64 23.16 10.07 -2.74
N ALA A 65 22.68 10.97 -1.88
CA ALA A 65 23.09 11.00 -0.48
C ALA A 65 22.63 9.74 0.28
N LEU A 66 21.36 9.35 0.11
CA LEU A 66 20.79 8.15 0.74
C LEU A 66 21.51 6.87 0.31
N ALA A 67 21.92 6.79 -0.97
CA ALA A 67 22.64 5.65 -1.51
C ALA A 67 23.99 5.38 -0.82
N LYS A 68 24.56 6.37 -0.13
CA LYS A 68 25.79 6.18 0.67
C LYS A 68 25.54 5.36 1.95
N PHE A 69 24.29 5.28 2.40
CA PHE A 69 23.92 4.67 3.67
C PHE A 69 23.01 3.45 3.53
N THR A 70 22.39 3.25 2.36
CA THR A 70 21.55 2.07 2.08
C THR A 70 21.35 1.84 0.58
N ASP A 71 21.27 0.57 0.17
CA ASP A 71 20.88 0.18 -1.19
C ASP A 71 19.36 0.30 -1.44
N LEU A 72 18.59 0.54 -0.37
CA LEU A 72 17.14 0.56 -0.43
C LEU A 72 16.62 1.91 -0.94
N LYS A 73 15.93 1.88 -2.08
CA LYS A 73 15.30 3.08 -2.65
C LYS A 73 14.00 3.46 -1.93
N PRO A 74 13.67 4.77 -1.82
CA PRO A 74 12.37 5.21 -1.29
C PRO A 74 11.21 4.74 -2.18
N ALA A 75 10.13 4.30 -1.54
CA ALA A 75 8.88 3.90 -2.18
C ALA A 75 7.80 4.99 -2.00
N LYS A 76 7.11 5.34 -3.10
CA LYS A 76 5.95 6.25 -3.08
C LYS A 76 4.67 5.43 -3.00
N ARG A 77 3.66 5.88 -2.25
CA ARG A 77 2.34 5.22 -2.25
C ARG A 77 1.48 5.64 -3.45
N ASN A 78 0.61 4.74 -3.86
CA ASN A 78 -0.59 5.00 -4.65
C ASN A 78 -1.80 4.92 -3.73
N VAL A 79 -2.46 6.06 -3.49
CA VAL A 79 -3.57 6.18 -2.52
C VAL A 79 -4.70 5.18 -2.77
N THR A 80 -4.92 4.77 -4.03
CA THR A 80 -6.00 3.83 -4.38
C THR A 80 -5.68 2.37 -4.03
N ARG A 81 -4.39 2.03 -3.80
CA ARG A 81 -3.90 0.68 -3.56
C ARG A 81 -3.26 0.57 -2.19
N TRP A 82 -3.97 -0.07 -1.25
CA TRP A 82 -3.50 -0.20 0.13
C TRP A 82 -2.12 -0.88 0.24
N SER A 83 -1.83 -1.84 -0.63
CA SER A 83 -0.54 -2.56 -0.66
C SER A 83 0.66 -1.63 -0.94
N SER A 84 0.45 -0.55 -1.70
CA SER A 84 1.49 0.45 -1.93
C SER A 84 1.75 1.33 -0.70
N THR A 85 0.70 1.57 0.12
CA THR A 85 0.84 2.22 1.42
C THR A 85 1.62 1.31 2.37
N TYR A 86 1.29 0.02 2.42
CA TYR A 86 2.05 -0.98 3.18
C TYR A 86 3.53 -0.96 2.79
N ALA A 87 3.83 -1.09 1.49
CA ALA A 87 5.21 -1.09 0.98
C ALA A 87 5.97 0.21 1.32
N MET A 88 5.30 1.37 1.26
CA MET A 88 5.90 2.66 1.63
C MET A 88 6.24 2.72 3.12
N VAL A 89 5.31 2.33 3.99
CA VAL A 89 5.54 2.34 5.45
C VAL A 89 6.63 1.34 5.82
N ALA A 90 6.59 0.13 5.28
CA ALA A 90 7.62 -0.89 5.46
C ALA A 90 9.00 -0.38 5.02
N ARG A 91 9.06 0.28 3.85
CA ARG A 91 10.32 0.84 3.34
C ARG A 91 10.85 1.92 4.27
N TYR A 92 10.01 2.87 4.68
CA TYR A 92 10.39 3.94 5.60
C TYR A 92 10.99 3.40 6.89
N ILE A 93 10.34 2.43 7.54
CA ILE A 93 10.83 1.84 8.80
C ILE A 93 12.26 1.30 8.62
N ARG A 94 12.53 0.61 7.49
CA ARG A 94 13.86 0.05 7.19
C ARG A 94 14.93 1.09 6.91
N ILE A 95 14.59 2.18 6.22
CA ILE A 95 15.57 3.21 5.81
C ILE A 95 15.64 4.40 6.77
N ARG A 96 14.80 4.44 7.82
CA ARG A 96 14.68 5.58 8.73
C ARG A 96 16.02 6.02 9.32
N TYR A 97 16.86 5.07 9.72
CA TYR A 97 18.18 5.39 10.26
C TYR A 97 19.08 6.04 9.20
N ALA A 98 19.08 5.53 7.97
CA ALA A 98 19.83 6.08 6.86
C ALA A 98 19.37 7.50 6.48
N ILE A 99 18.06 7.77 6.52
CA ILE A 99 17.51 9.12 6.25
C ILE A 99 18.08 10.16 7.24
N ARG A 100 18.22 9.79 8.52
CA ARG A 100 18.73 10.69 9.57
C ARG A 100 20.21 11.05 9.42
N GLN A 101 20.95 10.32 8.57
CA GLN A 101 22.35 10.61 8.27
C GLN A 101 22.51 11.64 7.13
N ILE A 102 21.40 12.07 6.51
CA ILE A 102 21.42 13.01 5.38
C ILE A 102 21.21 14.42 5.92
N ASP A 103 22.20 15.29 5.68
CA ASP A 103 22.13 16.71 6.05
C ASP A 103 20.91 17.40 5.40
N GLY A 104 20.18 18.18 6.20
CA GLY A 104 19.01 18.93 5.76
C GLY A 104 17.73 18.11 5.54
N VAL A 105 17.78 16.79 5.68
CA VAL A 105 16.58 15.92 5.59
C VAL A 105 16.13 15.40 6.97
N ASP A 106 16.98 15.47 8.00
CA ASP A 106 16.62 15.06 9.35
C ASP A 106 15.40 15.83 9.91
N GLU A 107 15.29 17.12 9.59
CA GLU A 107 14.15 17.96 9.96
C GLU A 107 12.81 17.50 9.37
N LEU A 108 12.88 16.78 8.24
CA LEU A 108 11.71 16.22 7.55
C LEU A 108 11.32 14.83 8.09
N VAL A 109 12.17 14.22 8.92
CA VAL A 109 11.89 12.92 9.53
C VAL A 109 10.81 13.08 10.59
N SER A 110 9.73 12.29 10.44
CA SER A 110 8.62 12.32 11.38
C SER A 110 9.09 12.11 12.83
N CYS A 111 8.49 12.88 13.75
CA CYS A 111 8.81 12.83 15.17
C CYS A 111 8.63 11.41 15.75
N ALA A 112 9.23 11.15 16.93
CA ALA A 112 9.18 9.84 17.56
C ALA A 112 7.76 9.30 17.77
N ALA A 113 6.79 10.18 18.06
CA ALA A 113 5.38 9.80 18.21
C ALA A 113 4.77 9.31 16.89
N THR A 114 4.97 10.05 15.79
CA THR A 114 4.51 9.64 14.46
C THR A 114 5.19 8.36 13.99
N HIS A 115 6.49 8.20 14.26
CA HIS A 115 7.18 6.96 13.95
C HIS A 115 6.55 5.75 14.68
N LYS A 116 6.27 5.88 15.99
CA LYS A 116 5.59 4.82 16.76
C LYS A 116 4.22 4.47 16.16
N LYS A 117 3.43 5.48 15.77
CA LYS A 117 2.15 5.27 15.08
C LYS A 117 2.30 4.50 13.76
N LEU A 118 3.31 4.84 12.94
CA LEU A 118 3.57 4.17 11.67
C LEU A 118 4.05 2.73 11.85
N VAL A 119 4.84 2.45 12.90
CA VAL A 119 5.25 1.08 13.25
C VAL A 119 4.04 0.25 13.69
N ALA A 120 3.17 0.80 14.53
CA ALA A 120 1.93 0.13 14.92
C ALA A 120 1.01 -0.13 13.70
N LEU A 121 0.87 0.86 12.82
CA LEU A 121 0.13 0.71 11.57
C LEU A 121 0.73 -0.39 10.68
N HIS A 122 2.06 -0.46 10.57
CA HIS A 122 2.72 -1.51 9.79
C HIS A 122 2.35 -2.91 10.28
N ALA A 123 2.36 -3.13 11.61
CA ALA A 123 1.98 -4.42 12.19
C ALA A 123 0.51 -4.79 11.91
N GLU A 124 -0.40 -3.81 11.92
CA GLU A 124 -1.80 -4.04 11.55
C GLU A 124 -1.95 -4.37 10.05
N LEU A 125 -1.22 -3.65 9.18
CA LEU A 125 -1.24 -3.91 7.74
C LEU A 125 -0.63 -5.26 7.38
N GLU A 126 0.39 -5.72 8.11
CA GLU A 126 1.00 -7.04 7.92
C GLU A 126 -0.01 -8.16 8.20
N LYS A 127 -0.82 -8.05 9.26
CA LYS A 127 -1.93 -8.98 9.51
C LYS A 127 -2.93 -8.98 8.35
N LEU A 128 -3.28 -7.80 7.83
CA LEU A 128 -4.20 -7.68 6.70
C LEU A 128 -3.62 -8.26 5.39
N ASP A 129 -2.30 -8.20 5.20
CA ASP A 129 -1.64 -8.80 4.05
C ASP A 129 -1.76 -10.32 4.06
N THR A 130 -1.58 -10.96 5.23
CA THR A 130 -1.75 -12.42 5.35
C THR A 130 -3.17 -12.86 4.97
N VAL A 131 -4.19 -12.07 5.33
CA VAL A 131 -5.59 -12.33 4.94
C VAL A 131 -5.75 -12.14 3.43
N CYS A 132 -5.18 -11.07 2.86
CA CYS A 132 -5.26 -10.80 1.43
C CYS A 132 -4.63 -11.93 0.60
N THR A 133 -3.46 -12.44 1.01
CA THR A 133 -2.79 -13.58 0.36
C THR A 133 -3.63 -14.85 0.49
N ALA A 134 -4.22 -15.11 1.65
CA ALA A 134 -5.10 -16.26 1.84
C ALA A 134 -6.35 -16.19 0.94
N LEU A 135 -6.97 -15.01 0.80
CA LEU A 135 -8.11 -14.80 -0.09
C LEU A 135 -7.78 -14.98 -1.58
N GLN A 136 -6.50 -14.92 -1.96
CA GLN A 136 -6.03 -15.10 -3.34
C GLN A 136 -5.57 -16.53 -3.62
N HIS A 137 -5.55 -17.39 -2.62
CA HIS A 137 -5.10 -18.76 -2.78
C HIS A 137 -6.13 -19.58 -3.58
N GLU A 138 -5.67 -20.44 -4.50
CA GLU A 138 -6.55 -21.23 -5.39
C GLU A 138 -7.50 -22.19 -4.63
N ARG A 139 -7.15 -22.52 -3.39
CA ARG A 139 -7.97 -23.37 -2.51
C ARG A 139 -9.10 -22.61 -1.83
N THR A 140 -9.11 -21.28 -1.90
CA THR A 140 -10.14 -20.44 -1.30
C THR A 140 -11.32 -20.32 -2.25
N THR A 141 -12.49 -20.70 -1.78
CA THR A 141 -13.73 -20.71 -2.55
C THR A 141 -14.51 -19.40 -2.35
N VAL A 142 -15.56 -19.21 -3.15
CA VAL A 142 -16.46 -18.05 -2.97
C VAL A 142 -17.31 -18.17 -1.68
N ALA A 143 -17.39 -19.36 -1.09
CA ALA A 143 -18.17 -19.63 0.11
C ALA A 143 -17.38 -19.46 1.43
N ASP A 144 -16.05 -19.34 1.36
CA ASP A 144 -15.16 -19.07 2.49
C ASP A 144 -15.14 -17.57 2.85
#